data_AF-A0A952SQ23-F1
#
_entry.id   AF-A0A952SQ23-F1
#
_cell.length_a   1.000
_cell.length_b   1.000
_cell.length_c   1.000
_cell.angle_alpha   90.00
_cell.angle_beta   90.00
_cell.angle_gamma   90.00
#
_symmetry.space_group_name_H-M   'P 1'
#
loop_
_entity.id
_entity.type
_entity.pdbx_description
1 polymer ?
#
loop_
_entity_poly.entity_id
_entity_poly.type
_entity_poly.pdbx_seq_one_letter_code
_entity_poly.pdbx_strand_id
1 'polypeptide(L)'
;MDRAGKKIIAVGSFRNPTDPIVRAELQRVQDIQVDGSRLYENAFLVPPSGELSRGSIPAYDLRNVHAEHGKRAVYTLQIAVYSREDGRVPTPAEQAEIRQIAEKAVVALRQSGEQAFYYHGPNRSMVTIGIFGEDDHDVQDGFPIESPRLASTRTRHPFNLLNGRTILETTRTSTGGRSQREQSSFLVAIPKN
;
A
#
# COMPACT_ATOMS: atom_id res chain seq x y z
N MET A 1 3.49 11.43 -16.14
CA MET A 1 2.96 10.76 -14.94
C MET A 1 1.45 10.60 -15.12
N ASP A 2 0.86 9.45 -14.81
CA ASP A 2 -0.58 9.19 -14.98
C ASP A 2 -1.28 9.21 -13.62
N ARG A 3 -2.37 9.98 -13.51
CA ARG A 3 -3.23 9.99 -12.32
C ARG A 3 -4.69 10.03 -12.77
N ALA A 4 -5.41 8.93 -12.54
CA ALA A 4 -6.83 8.77 -12.89
C ALA A 4 -7.14 9.01 -14.40
N GLY A 5 -6.26 8.54 -15.30
CA GLY A 5 -6.45 8.65 -16.75
C GLY A 5 -6.12 10.03 -17.32
N LYS A 6 -5.46 10.88 -16.53
CA LYS A 6 -4.98 12.21 -16.96
C LYS A 6 -3.46 12.21 -17.07
N LYS A 7 -2.96 12.74 -18.20
CA LYS A 7 -1.53 12.98 -18.40
C LYS A 7 -1.10 14.21 -17.60
N ILE A 8 -0.18 14.01 -16.65
CA ILE A 8 0.43 15.07 -15.86
C ILE A 8 1.84 15.35 -16.40
N ILE A 9 2.11 16.63 -16.62
CA ILE A 9 3.45 17.19 -16.84
C ILE A 9 3.90 17.75 -15.48
N ALA A 10 5.02 17.24 -14.97
CA ALA A 10 5.62 17.69 -13.71
C ALA A 10 6.97 18.38 -14.01
N VAL A 11 7.26 19.47 -13.29
CA VAL A 11 8.49 20.25 -13.43
C VAL A 11 9.12 20.41 -12.05
N GLY A 12 10.38 20.01 -11.93
CA GLY A 12 11.15 20.10 -10.70
C GLY A 12 10.83 19.03 -9.65
N SER A 13 11.62 19.02 -8.58
CA SER A 13 11.41 18.21 -7.37
C SER A 13 11.90 19.04 -6.19
N PHE A 14 11.07 19.18 -5.17
CA PHE A 14 11.31 20.09 -4.05
C PHE A 14 11.07 19.38 -2.73
N ARG A 15 11.97 19.61 -1.77
CA ARG A 15 11.92 18.95 -0.45
C ARG A 15 10.84 19.53 0.47
N ASN A 16 10.52 20.81 0.32
CA ASN A 16 9.58 21.50 1.20
C ASN A 16 8.72 22.49 0.39
N PRO A 17 7.37 22.39 0.43
CA PRO A 17 6.50 23.28 -0.34
C PRO A 17 6.54 24.75 0.11
N THR A 18 7.09 25.04 1.28
CA THR A 18 7.17 26.40 1.85
C THR A 18 8.46 27.15 1.50
N ASP A 19 9.43 26.47 0.87
CA ASP A 19 10.70 27.05 0.50
C ASP A 19 10.49 28.15 -0.56
N PRO A 20 11.06 29.37 -0.39
CA PRO A 20 10.95 30.46 -1.37
C PRO A 20 11.24 30.05 -2.81
N ILE A 21 12.17 29.12 -3.05
CA ILE A 21 12.50 28.64 -4.40
C ILE A 21 11.32 27.94 -5.08
N VAL A 22 10.45 27.28 -4.30
CA VAL A 22 9.27 26.58 -4.80
C VAL A 22 8.19 27.56 -5.25
N ARG A 23 8.01 28.65 -4.50
CA ARG A 23 7.09 29.73 -4.89
C ARG A 23 7.56 30.43 -6.16
N ALA A 24 8.86 30.69 -6.27
CA ALA A 24 9.45 31.29 -7.47
C ALA A 24 9.26 30.38 -8.69
N GLU A 25 9.49 29.07 -8.55
CA GLU A 25 9.31 28.13 -9.66
C GLU A 25 7.83 27.96 -10.04
N LEU A 26 6.91 27.90 -9.07
CA LEU A 26 5.48 27.83 -9.35
C LEU A 26 5.02 29.06 -10.14
N GLN A 27 5.44 30.25 -9.71
CA GLN A 27 5.14 31.50 -10.40
C GLN A 27 5.71 31.49 -11.83
N ARG A 28 6.98 31.07 -11.99
CA ARG A 28 7.62 30.95 -13.30
C ARG A 28 6.82 30.05 -14.25
N VAL A 29 6.32 28.91 -13.76
CA VAL A 29 5.49 27.99 -14.55
C VAL A 29 4.15 28.61 -14.91
N GLN A 30 3.48 29.26 -13.95
CA GLN A 30 2.19 29.93 -14.17
C GLN A 30 2.27 31.10 -15.17
N ASP A 31 3.43 31.74 -15.26
CA ASP A 31 3.69 32.87 -16.17
C ASP A 31 4.14 32.44 -17.58
N ILE A 32 4.35 31.14 -17.85
CA ILE A 32 4.72 30.67 -19.20
C ILE A 32 3.59 31.02 -20.19
N GLN A 33 3.97 31.74 -21.24
CA GLN A 33 3.09 32.08 -22.36
C GLN A 33 3.44 31.25 -23.59
N VAL A 34 2.41 30.69 -24.22
CA VAL A 34 2.48 30.05 -25.53
C VAL A 34 1.41 30.70 -26.38
N ASP A 35 1.79 31.27 -27.52
CA ASP A 35 0.90 32.01 -28.43
C ASP A 35 0.04 33.07 -27.73
N GLY A 36 0.65 33.81 -26.78
CA GLY A 36 -0.01 34.86 -26.01
C GLY A 36 -0.95 34.37 -24.89
N SER A 37 -1.08 33.06 -24.70
CA SER A 37 -1.94 32.46 -23.67
C SER A 37 -1.14 31.84 -22.53
N ARG A 38 -1.61 32.04 -21.28
CA ARG A 38 -1.03 31.43 -20.08
C ARG A 38 -1.61 30.04 -19.84
N LEU A 39 -1.11 29.05 -20.58
CA LEU A 39 -1.64 27.68 -20.56
C LEU A 39 -1.52 26.98 -19.19
N TYR A 40 -0.64 27.47 -18.31
CA TYR A 40 -0.34 26.83 -17.02
C TYR A 40 -0.70 27.72 -15.82
N GLU A 41 -1.56 28.73 -15.99
CA GLU A 41 -1.97 29.64 -14.90
C GLU A 41 -2.55 28.90 -13.68
N ASN A 42 -3.15 27.72 -13.92
CA ASN A 42 -3.74 26.86 -12.90
C ASN A 42 -2.78 25.75 -12.41
N ALA A 43 -1.48 25.85 -12.69
CA ALA A 43 -0.49 24.93 -12.13
C ALA A 43 -0.49 25.01 -10.59
N PHE A 44 -0.22 23.89 -9.94
CA PHE A 44 -0.22 23.77 -8.48
C PHE A 44 0.87 22.81 -8.02
N LEU A 45 1.30 22.96 -6.76
CA LEU A 45 2.24 22.03 -6.14
C LEU A 45 1.53 20.72 -5.85
N VAL A 46 2.11 19.62 -6.34
CA VAL A 46 1.66 18.27 -6.04
C VAL A 46 2.76 17.56 -5.26
N PRO A 47 2.45 16.87 -4.15
CA PRO A 47 3.43 15.99 -3.52
C PRO A 47 3.83 14.89 -4.52
N PRO A 48 5.09 14.44 -4.51
CA PRO A 48 5.50 13.26 -5.28
C PRO A 48 4.55 12.10 -5.01
N SER A 49 4.16 11.38 -6.05
CA SER A 49 3.32 10.17 -5.87
C SER A 49 3.96 9.25 -4.87
N GLY A 50 3.19 8.87 -3.85
CA GLY A 50 3.65 7.92 -2.84
C GLY A 50 4.36 8.56 -1.65
N GLU A 51 4.84 9.80 -1.68
CA GLU A 51 5.46 10.44 -0.49
C GLU A 51 4.44 10.65 0.62
N LEU A 52 3.24 11.13 0.28
CA LEU A 52 2.12 11.17 1.24
C LEU A 52 1.70 9.79 1.71
N SER A 53 2.19 8.70 1.11
CA SER A 53 1.91 7.33 1.51
C SER A 53 3.12 6.64 2.14
N ARG A 54 4.25 7.32 2.32
CA ARG A 54 5.39 6.79 3.06
C ARG A 54 5.08 6.87 4.55
N GLY A 55 5.20 5.75 5.23
CA GLY A 55 5.07 5.71 6.69
C GLY A 55 6.33 6.24 7.39
N SER A 56 6.32 6.29 8.72
CA SER A 56 7.42 6.89 9.50
C SER A 56 8.69 6.04 9.56
N ILE A 57 8.63 4.74 9.22
CA ILE A 57 9.78 3.81 9.25
C ILE A 57 10.01 3.20 7.85
N PRO A 58 10.79 3.86 6.97
CA PRO A 58 10.94 3.43 5.58
C PRO A 58 11.35 1.97 5.37
N ALA A 59 12.16 1.41 6.27
CA ALA A 59 12.60 0.00 6.21
C ALA A 59 11.42 -1.00 6.35
N TYR A 60 10.26 -0.57 6.84
CA TYR A 60 9.07 -1.41 7.00
C TYR A 60 7.98 -1.10 5.96
N ASP A 61 8.21 -0.12 5.08
CA ASP A 61 7.30 0.16 3.95
C ASP A 61 7.50 -0.90 2.86
N LEU A 62 6.43 -1.60 2.52
CA LEU A 62 6.42 -2.69 1.54
C LEU A 62 6.93 -2.23 0.16
N ARG A 63 6.81 -0.94 -0.19
CA ARG A 63 7.32 -0.38 -1.46
C ARG A 63 8.84 -0.44 -1.58
N ASN A 64 9.55 -0.51 -0.45
CA ASN A 64 11.01 -0.52 -0.45
C ASN A 64 11.59 -1.94 -0.55
N VAL A 65 10.75 -2.98 -0.42
CA VAL A 65 11.20 -4.38 -0.42
C VAL A 65 11.99 -4.75 -1.67
N HIS A 66 11.58 -4.31 -2.86
CA HIS A 66 12.31 -4.63 -4.09
C HIS A 66 13.73 -4.04 -4.14
N ALA A 67 13.97 -2.91 -3.47
CA ALA A 67 15.31 -2.32 -3.41
C ALA A 67 16.28 -3.20 -2.62
N GLU A 68 15.77 -3.91 -1.61
CA GLU A 68 16.58 -4.76 -0.72
C GLU A 68 16.63 -6.23 -1.18
N HIS A 69 15.52 -6.76 -1.71
CA HIS A 69 15.35 -8.18 -2.02
C HIS A 69 15.31 -8.49 -3.53
N GLY A 70 15.30 -7.47 -4.38
CA GLY A 70 15.32 -7.61 -5.83
C GLY A 70 14.05 -8.23 -6.41
N LYS A 71 14.16 -8.79 -7.63
CA LYS A 71 13.03 -9.30 -8.42
C LYS A 71 12.44 -10.62 -7.90
N ARG A 72 13.13 -11.31 -6.99
CA ARG A 72 12.65 -12.55 -6.37
C ARG A 72 11.57 -12.32 -5.30
N ALA A 73 11.37 -11.07 -4.89
CA ALA A 73 10.33 -10.69 -3.95
C ALA A 73 9.00 -10.47 -4.71
N VAL A 74 8.16 -11.49 -4.81
CA VAL A 74 6.96 -11.45 -5.66
C VAL A 74 5.68 -11.25 -4.83
N TYR A 75 5.55 -11.98 -3.73
CA TYR A 75 4.36 -12.00 -2.88
C TYR A 75 4.67 -11.71 -1.42
N THR A 76 3.66 -11.28 -0.69
CA THR A 76 3.66 -11.18 0.77
C THR A 76 2.31 -11.63 1.31
N LEU A 77 2.26 -12.16 2.54
CA LEU A 77 1.00 -12.62 3.13
C LEU A 77 0.29 -11.44 3.81
N GLN A 78 -0.89 -11.06 3.33
CA GLN A 78 -1.71 -10.05 4.01
C GLN A 78 -2.43 -10.67 5.21
N ILE A 79 -2.27 -10.02 6.36
CA ILE A 79 -2.82 -10.49 7.65
C ILE A 79 -3.69 -9.45 8.35
N ALA A 80 -3.59 -8.17 7.98
CA ALA A 80 -4.51 -7.16 8.48
C ALA A 80 -4.69 -5.98 7.53
N VAL A 81 -5.81 -5.30 7.70
CA VAL A 81 -6.18 -4.05 7.07
C VAL A 81 -6.68 -3.09 8.14
N TYR A 82 -6.23 -1.85 8.07
CA TYR A 82 -6.73 -0.74 8.89
C TYR A 82 -7.45 0.25 7.99
N SER A 83 -8.70 0.52 8.30
CA SER A 83 -9.55 1.46 7.55
C SER A 83 -10.73 1.93 8.39
N ARG A 84 -11.49 2.92 7.90
CA ARG A 84 -12.82 3.17 8.45
C ARG A 84 -13.71 1.94 8.30
N GLU A 85 -14.48 1.63 9.36
CA GLU A 85 -15.41 0.49 9.38
C GLU A 85 -16.63 0.73 8.47
N ASP A 86 -17.04 1.99 8.31
CA ASP A 86 -18.17 2.38 7.46
C ASP A 86 -17.83 2.44 5.95
N GLY A 87 -16.59 2.11 5.58
CA GLY A 87 -16.11 2.10 4.20
C GLY A 87 -16.00 3.48 3.54
N ARG A 88 -16.25 4.58 4.26
CA ARG A 88 -16.13 5.93 3.72
C ARG A 88 -14.67 6.32 3.55
N VAL A 89 -14.43 7.33 2.70
CA VAL A 89 -13.09 7.93 2.55
C VAL A 89 -12.71 8.59 3.88
N PRO A 90 -11.57 8.23 4.49
CA PRO A 90 -11.11 8.85 5.73
C PRO A 90 -10.80 10.34 5.54
N THR A 91 -11.09 11.13 6.57
CA THR A 91 -10.53 12.48 6.69
C THR A 91 -9.00 12.43 6.86
N PRO A 92 -8.26 13.52 6.63
CA PRO A 92 -6.81 13.52 6.82
C PRO A 92 -6.35 13.08 8.22
N ALA A 93 -7.10 13.45 9.26
CA ALA A 93 -6.80 13.06 10.64
C ALA A 93 -7.01 11.56 10.86
N GLU A 94 -8.14 11.02 10.42
CA GLU A 94 -8.41 9.57 10.50
C GLU A 94 -7.41 8.77 9.66
N GLN A 95 -7.02 9.31 8.50
CA GLN A 95 -6.02 8.67 7.65
C GLN A 95 -4.66 8.60 8.36
N ALA A 96 -4.25 9.65 9.06
CA ALA A 96 -3.02 9.65 9.85
C ALA A 96 -3.08 8.61 10.98
N GLU A 97 -4.20 8.52 11.69
CA GLU A 97 -4.43 7.52 12.74
C GLU A 97 -4.37 6.09 12.20
N ILE A 98 -5.08 5.80 11.09
CA ILE A 98 -5.07 4.51 10.41
C ILE A 98 -3.64 4.07 10.05
N ARG A 99 -2.80 5.01 9.60
CA ARG A 99 -1.39 4.73 9.26
C ARG A 99 -0.58 4.45 10.51
N GLN A 100 -0.70 5.30 11.53
CA GLN A 100 0.01 5.14 12.79
C GLN A 100 -0.29 3.79 13.46
N ILE A 101 -1.55 3.35 13.45
CA ILE A 101 -1.95 2.05 14.02
C ILE A 101 -1.32 0.91 13.21
N ALA A 102 -1.35 0.96 11.87
CA ALA A 102 -0.73 -0.05 11.03
C ALA A 102 0.79 -0.14 11.25
N GLU A 103 1.48 1.00 11.36
CA GLU A 103 2.92 1.05 11.66
C GLU A 103 3.22 0.46 13.03
N LYS A 104 2.44 0.82 14.06
CA LYS A 104 2.59 0.26 15.41
C LYS A 104 2.39 -1.26 15.42
N ALA A 105 1.42 -1.77 14.66
CA ALA A 105 1.19 -3.20 14.52
C ALA A 105 2.40 -3.91 13.88
N VAL A 106 2.99 -3.33 12.84
CA VAL A 106 4.21 -3.86 12.21
C VAL A 106 5.39 -3.86 13.18
N VAL A 107 5.58 -2.80 13.98
CA VAL A 107 6.62 -2.75 15.01
C VAL A 107 6.44 -3.87 16.02
N ALA A 108 5.22 -4.10 16.52
CA ALA A 108 4.94 -5.17 17.47
C ALA A 108 5.23 -6.56 16.87
N LEU A 109 4.82 -6.80 15.62
CA LEU A 109 5.11 -8.05 14.91
C LEU A 109 6.62 -8.25 14.70
N ARG A 110 7.35 -7.20 14.35
CA ARG A 110 8.83 -7.25 14.21
C ARG A 110 9.50 -7.57 15.55
N GLN A 111 8.99 -7.03 16.65
CA GLN A 111 9.48 -7.33 18.00
C GLN A 111 9.21 -8.78 18.40
N SER A 112 8.13 -9.40 17.90
CA SER A 112 7.87 -10.84 18.06
C SER A 112 8.62 -11.74 17.07
N GLY A 113 9.54 -11.19 16.28
CA GLY A 113 10.36 -11.94 15.33
C GLY A 113 9.77 -12.12 13.94
N GLU A 114 8.66 -11.46 13.61
CA GLU A 114 8.05 -11.54 12.28
C GLU A 114 8.73 -10.62 11.27
N GLN A 115 8.84 -11.08 10.02
CA GLN A 115 9.20 -10.22 8.90
C GLN A 115 7.98 -9.42 8.41
N ALA A 116 7.53 -8.43 9.20
CA ALA A 116 6.31 -7.67 8.92
C ALA A 116 6.53 -6.35 8.16
N PHE A 117 5.59 -5.95 7.31
CA PHE A 117 5.63 -4.71 6.53
C PHE A 117 4.26 -4.03 6.53
N TYR A 118 4.26 -2.70 6.39
CA TYR A 118 3.04 -1.94 6.12
C TYR A 118 3.01 -1.45 4.67
N TYR A 119 1.81 -1.26 4.15
CA TYR A 119 1.57 -0.53 2.91
C TYR A 119 0.41 0.44 3.11
N HIS A 120 0.64 1.73 2.88
CA HIS A 120 -0.43 2.73 2.96
C HIS A 120 -1.07 2.96 1.60
N GLY A 121 -2.29 2.48 1.42
CA GLY A 121 -3.14 2.87 0.31
C GLY A 121 -3.80 4.23 0.52
N PRO A 122 -4.63 4.68 -0.44
CA PRO A 122 -5.33 5.96 -0.34
C PRO A 122 -6.34 6.00 0.82
N ASN A 123 -7.09 4.91 1.05
CA ASN A 123 -8.17 4.89 2.05
C ASN A 123 -7.97 3.88 3.19
N ARG A 124 -6.88 3.10 3.13
CA ARG A 124 -6.59 2.02 4.07
C ARG A 124 -5.11 1.72 4.13
N SER A 125 -4.66 1.17 5.25
CA SER A 125 -3.33 0.62 5.42
C SER A 125 -3.40 -0.90 5.50
N MET A 126 -2.45 -1.61 4.90
CA MET A 126 -2.35 -3.06 4.99
C MET A 126 -1.13 -3.42 5.82
N VAL A 127 -1.23 -4.52 6.55
CA VAL A 127 -0.10 -5.16 7.25
C VAL A 127 0.09 -6.55 6.68
N THR A 128 1.33 -6.85 6.36
CA THR A 128 1.73 -8.05 5.64
C THR A 128 2.94 -8.70 6.31
N ILE A 129 3.12 -10.00 6.13
CA ILE A 129 4.23 -10.77 6.70
C ILE A 129 4.91 -11.59 5.60
N GLY A 130 6.23 -11.58 5.64
CA GLY A 130 7.10 -12.39 4.81
C GLY A 130 7.26 -11.85 3.39
N ILE A 131 8.33 -12.29 2.74
CA ILE A 131 8.60 -12.05 1.32
C ILE A 131 8.70 -13.41 0.63
N PHE A 132 7.86 -13.65 -0.35
CA PHE A 132 7.72 -14.93 -1.05
C PHE A 132 8.00 -14.74 -2.55
N GLY A 133 8.66 -15.72 -3.16
CA GLY A 133 8.92 -15.76 -4.60
C GLY A 133 7.93 -16.66 -5.32
N GLU A 134 8.19 -16.93 -6.60
CA GLU A 134 7.42 -17.89 -7.40
C GLU A 134 7.56 -19.31 -6.83
N ASP A 135 8.76 -19.69 -6.38
CA ASP A 135 9.05 -21.00 -5.77
C ASP A 135 8.24 -21.29 -4.48
N ASP A 136 7.64 -20.27 -3.87
CA ASP A 136 6.86 -20.41 -2.65
C ASP A 136 5.38 -20.68 -2.89
N HIS A 137 4.90 -20.27 -4.05
CA HIS A 137 3.51 -20.40 -4.44
C HIS A 137 3.45 -20.49 -5.96
N ASP A 138 3.47 -21.73 -6.45
CA ASP A 138 3.35 -22.04 -7.87
C ASP A 138 2.21 -23.05 -8.10
N VAL A 139 1.71 -23.10 -9.33
CA VAL A 139 0.81 -24.16 -9.79
C VAL A 139 1.61 -25.06 -10.72
N GLN A 140 2.20 -26.10 -10.16
CA GLN A 140 2.91 -27.12 -10.93
C GLN A 140 1.97 -28.31 -11.20
N ASP A 141 1.82 -28.68 -12.47
CA ASP A 141 0.97 -29.81 -12.90
C ASP A 141 -0.48 -29.75 -12.38
N GLY A 142 -1.00 -28.53 -12.17
CA GLY A 142 -2.37 -28.30 -11.67
C GLY A 142 -2.51 -28.40 -10.15
N PHE A 143 -1.43 -28.67 -9.41
CA PHE A 143 -1.41 -28.68 -7.95
C PHE A 143 -0.74 -27.42 -7.41
N PRO A 144 -1.37 -26.68 -6.49
CA PRO A 144 -0.71 -25.58 -5.81
C PRO A 144 0.40 -26.14 -4.93
N ILE A 145 1.65 -25.82 -5.26
CA ILE A 145 2.80 -26.09 -4.42
C ILE A 145 2.98 -24.88 -3.51
N GLU A 146 2.91 -25.13 -2.20
CA GLU A 146 3.17 -24.13 -1.17
C GLU A 146 4.46 -24.51 -0.43
N SER A 147 5.38 -23.55 -0.27
CA SER A 147 6.62 -23.82 0.46
C SER A 147 6.36 -23.97 1.97
N PRO A 148 7.20 -24.75 2.69
CA PRO A 148 7.06 -24.92 4.14
C PRO A 148 7.05 -23.60 4.93
N ARG A 149 7.79 -22.58 4.45
CA ARG A 149 7.84 -21.27 5.11
C ARG A 149 6.56 -20.47 4.91
N LEU A 150 5.91 -20.57 3.74
CA LEU A 150 4.62 -19.94 3.50
C LEU A 150 3.53 -20.64 4.32
N ALA A 151 3.50 -21.98 4.31
CA ALA A 151 2.58 -22.78 5.12
C ALA A 151 2.70 -22.50 6.62
N SER A 152 3.93 -22.42 7.14
CA SER A 152 4.19 -22.04 8.54
C SER A 152 3.71 -20.63 8.86
N THR A 153 3.87 -19.68 7.94
CA THR A 153 3.41 -18.30 8.12
C THR A 153 1.89 -18.22 8.13
N ARG A 154 1.20 -18.94 7.23
CA ARG A 154 -0.26 -19.06 7.23
C ARG A 154 -0.79 -19.70 8.51
N THR A 155 -0.10 -20.72 9.03
CA THR A 155 -0.51 -21.39 10.27
C THR A 155 -0.46 -20.44 11.48
N ARG A 156 0.57 -19.58 11.54
CA ARG A 156 0.72 -18.57 12.61
C ARG A 156 -0.22 -17.39 12.45
N HIS A 157 -0.55 -17.02 11.21
CA HIS A 157 -1.43 -15.89 10.88
C HIS A 157 -2.58 -16.32 9.96
N PRO A 158 -3.53 -17.14 10.45
CA PRO A 158 -4.52 -17.79 9.60
C PRO A 158 -5.58 -16.86 9.03
N PHE A 159 -5.87 -15.74 9.71
CA PHE A 159 -6.98 -14.85 9.36
C PHE A 159 -6.52 -13.42 9.09
N ASN A 160 -7.17 -12.80 8.11
CA ASN A 160 -7.01 -11.39 7.83
C ASN A 160 -7.92 -10.58 8.75
N LEU A 161 -7.34 -9.61 9.47
CA LEU A 161 -8.05 -8.80 10.44
C LEU A 161 -8.40 -7.41 9.89
N LEU A 162 -9.58 -6.88 10.23
CA LEU A 162 -9.95 -5.49 10.02
C LEU A 162 -9.89 -4.74 11.34
N ASN A 163 -9.01 -3.75 11.45
CA ASN A 163 -8.78 -3.00 12.69
C ASN A 163 -8.53 -3.90 13.92
N GLY A 164 -7.87 -5.04 13.71
CA GLY A 164 -7.59 -6.04 14.75
C GLY A 164 -8.73 -7.02 15.06
N ARG A 165 -9.83 -6.99 14.29
CA ARG A 165 -11.00 -7.87 14.45
C ARG A 165 -11.14 -8.81 13.27
N THR A 166 -11.63 -10.03 13.49
CA THR A 166 -11.87 -10.99 12.40
C THR A 166 -12.86 -10.45 11.38
N ILE A 167 -12.54 -10.60 10.09
CA ILE A 167 -13.43 -10.24 8.98
C ILE A 167 -14.32 -11.44 8.66
N LEU A 168 -15.63 -11.20 8.55
CA LEU A 168 -16.58 -12.20 8.04
C LEU A 168 -16.87 -11.93 6.57
N GLU A 169 -16.48 -12.86 5.71
CA GLU A 169 -16.76 -12.83 4.28
C GLU A 169 -18.05 -13.62 4.00
N THR A 170 -18.98 -12.99 3.26
CA THR A 170 -20.15 -13.71 2.73
C THR A 170 -19.78 -14.36 1.41
N THR A 171 -19.73 -15.69 1.39
CA THR A 171 -19.49 -16.49 0.19
C THR A 171 -20.77 -17.16 -0.29
N ARG A 172 -20.86 -17.38 -1.61
CA ARG A 172 -21.92 -18.18 -2.18
C ARG A 172 -21.56 -19.66 -2.03
N THR A 173 -22.49 -20.45 -1.52
CA THR A 173 -22.33 -21.91 -1.46
C THR A 173 -22.55 -22.50 -2.85
N SER A 174 -22.03 -23.71 -3.08
CA SER A 174 -22.27 -24.48 -4.33
C SER A 174 -23.75 -24.75 -4.60
N THR A 175 -24.60 -24.68 -3.56
CA THR A 175 -26.05 -24.83 -3.63
C THR A 175 -26.80 -23.51 -3.84
N GLY A 176 -26.09 -22.38 -4.06
CA GLY A 176 -26.70 -21.06 -4.30
C GLY A 176 -27.09 -20.28 -3.03
N GLY A 177 -26.86 -20.83 -1.85
CA GLY A 177 -27.04 -20.16 -0.56
C GLY A 177 -25.91 -19.16 -0.25
N ARG A 178 -26.03 -18.45 0.87
CA ARG A 178 -24.99 -17.57 1.42
C ARG A 178 -24.45 -18.18 2.72
N SER A 179 -23.14 -18.24 2.86
CA SER A 179 -22.47 -18.64 4.09
C SER A 179 -21.49 -17.54 4.51
N GLN A 180 -21.41 -17.28 5.81
CA GLN A 180 -20.41 -16.41 6.39
C GLN A 180 -19.25 -17.26 6.88
N ARG A 181 -18.02 -16.88 6.51
CA ARG A 181 -16.79 -17.49 7.00
C ARG A 181 -15.77 -16.43 7.37
N GLU A 182 -14.86 -16.77 8.26
CA GLU A 182 -13.72 -15.91 8.56
C GLU A 182 -12.84 -15.77 7.31
N GLN A 183 -12.42 -14.54 7.01
CA GLN A 183 -11.53 -14.30 5.88
C GLN A 183 -10.12 -14.78 6.22
N SER A 184 -9.67 -15.84 5.56
CA SER A 184 -8.30 -16.31 5.69
C SER A 184 -7.30 -15.25 5.20
N SER A 185 -6.10 -15.23 5.79
CA SER A 185 -4.96 -14.50 5.23
C SER A 185 -4.66 -14.99 3.83
N PHE A 186 -4.24 -14.11 2.93
CA PHE A 186 -3.99 -14.44 1.53
C PHE A 186 -2.78 -13.69 0.98
N LEU A 187 -2.15 -14.29 -0.03
CA LEU A 187 -1.02 -13.67 -0.70
C LEU A 187 -1.49 -12.47 -1.51
N VAL A 188 -0.71 -11.41 -1.44
CA VAL A 188 -0.82 -10.22 -2.30
C VAL A 188 0.52 -9.96 -2.98
N ALA A 189 0.47 -9.39 -4.17
CA ALA A 189 1.69 -9.00 -4.88
C ALA A 189 2.42 -7.87 -4.16
N ILE A 190 3.74 -7.94 -4.11
CA ILE A 190 4.57 -6.82 -3.64
C ILE A 190 4.48 -5.71 -4.70
N PRO A 191 4.23 -4.45 -4.31
CA PRO A 191 4.10 -3.35 -5.26
C PRO A 191 5.37 -3.14 -6.07
N LYS A 192 5.23 -3.07 -7.40
CA LYS A 192 6.28 -2.62 -8.31
C LYS A 192 6.29 -1.09 -8.29
N ASN A 193 7.43 -0.49 -8.01
CA ASN A 193 7.62 0.97 -8.09
C ASN A 193 7.67 1.44 -9.54
#